data_AF-A0AAD4SDF5-F1
#
_entry.id   AF-A0AAD4SDF5-F1
#
_cell.length_a   1.000
_cell.length_b   1.000
_cell.length_c   1.000
_cell.angle_alpha   90.00
_cell.angle_beta   90.00
_cell.angle_gamma   90.00
#
_symmetry.space_group_name_H-M   'P 1'
#
loop_
_entity.id
_entity.type
_entity.pdbx_description
1 polymer ?
#
loop_
_entity_poly.entity_id
_entity_poly.type
_entity_poly.pdbx_seq_one_letter_code
_entity_poly.pdbx_strand_id
1 'polypeptide(L)'
;MDKGTYAVDILEGKSYRLQLPWVGVVNRSQADINKSVDMIAARRREREYFASTSEYRHLAHRMGSEHLGKILSKHLETVIKSRIPGLQ
;
A
#
# COMPACT_ATOMS: atom_id res chain seq x y z
N MET A 1 -14.96 7.48 1.63
CA MET A 1 -14.47 8.82 1.94
C MET A 1 -15.47 9.80 1.36
N ASP A 2 -15.88 10.78 2.16
CA ASP A 2 -16.77 11.82 1.66
C ASP A 2 -16.05 12.63 0.58
N LYS A 3 -16.83 13.13 -0.38
CA LYS A 3 -16.29 13.92 -1.48
C LYS A 3 -15.55 15.13 -0.91
N GLY A 4 -14.29 15.31 -1.31
CA GLY A 4 -13.43 16.39 -0.83
C GLY A 4 -12.61 16.05 0.43
N THR A 5 -12.72 14.83 0.97
CA THR A 5 -11.87 14.36 2.08
C THR A 5 -10.84 13.36 1.59
N TYR A 6 -9.56 13.58 1.94
CA TYR A 6 -8.44 12.75 1.52
C TYR A 6 -7.51 12.45 2.69
N ALA A 7 -6.83 11.30 2.64
CA ALA A 7 -5.88 10.88 3.66
C ALA A 7 -4.42 11.26 3.33
N VAL A 8 -4.19 12.24 2.43
CA VAL A 8 -2.87 12.58 1.89
C VAL A 8 -1.89 12.92 3.01
N ASP A 9 -2.28 13.77 3.96
CA ASP A 9 -1.37 14.21 5.03
C ASP A 9 -0.93 13.05 5.94
N ILE A 10 -1.79 12.05 6.15
CA ILE A 10 -1.44 10.83 6.88
C ILE A 10 -0.49 9.98 6.04
N LEU A 11 -0.82 9.74 4.77
CA LEU A 11 0.00 8.93 3.86
C LEU A 11 1.37 9.58 3.55
N GLU A 12 1.50 10.89 3.75
CA GLU A 12 2.76 11.63 3.69
C GLU A 12 3.52 11.65 5.02
N GLY A 13 2.90 11.19 6.11
CA GLY A 13 3.48 11.23 7.45
C GLY A 13 3.55 12.65 8.04
N LYS A 14 2.80 13.61 7.49
CA LYS A 14 2.69 14.98 7.98
C LYS A 14 1.81 15.07 9.22
N SER A 15 0.68 14.36 9.23
CA SER A 15 -0.23 14.33 10.39
C SER A 15 0.33 13.48 11.54
N TYR A 16 0.92 12.34 11.23
CA TYR A 16 1.53 11.44 12.20
C TYR A 16 2.69 10.67 11.59
N ARG A 17 3.88 10.81 12.18
CA ARG A 17 5.11 10.19 11.69
C ARG A 17 5.31 8.82 12.34
N LEU A 18 5.44 7.79 11.52
CA LEU A 18 5.77 6.43 11.93
C LEU A 18 7.24 6.12 11.69
N GLN A 19 7.76 5.09 12.36
CA GLN A 19 9.10 4.53 12.10
C GLN A 19 9.18 3.83 10.74
N LEU A 20 8.09 3.18 10.33
CA LEU A 20 7.90 2.60 9.00
C LEU A 20 6.88 3.44 8.24
N PRO A 21 7.05 3.64 6.92
CA PRO A 21 6.17 4.51 6.15
C PRO A 21 4.73 3.97 6.09
N TRP A 22 3.77 4.88 5.98
CA TRP A 22 2.39 4.54 5.65
C TRP A 22 2.30 3.98 4.23
N VAL A 23 1.47 2.95 4.03
CA VAL A 23 1.17 2.38 2.72
C VAL A 23 -0.35 2.24 2.58
N GLY A 24 -0.93 2.98 1.65
CA GLY A 24 -2.34 2.86 1.29
C GLY A 24 -2.58 1.66 0.39
N VAL A 25 -3.69 0.95 0.61
CA VAL A 25 -4.12 -0.20 -0.20
C VAL A 25 -5.59 -0.05 -0.58
N VAL A 26 -5.97 -0.56 -1.74
CA VAL A 26 -7.37 -0.59 -2.19
C VAL A 26 -7.78 -2.03 -2.45
N ASN A 27 -8.73 -2.50 -1.64
CA ASN A 27 -9.20 -3.87 -1.67
C ASN A 27 -10.46 -4.02 -2.53
N ARG A 28 -10.85 -5.27 -2.78
CA ARG A 28 -12.14 -5.61 -3.38
C ARG A 28 -13.28 -5.17 -2.45
N SER A 29 -14.29 -4.54 -3.01
CA SER A 29 -15.54 -4.23 -2.30
C SER A 29 -16.38 -5.50 -2.09
N GLN A 30 -17.44 -5.42 -1.29
CA GLN A 30 -18.38 -6.53 -1.15
C GLN A 30 -19.02 -6.92 -2.49
N ALA A 31 -19.34 -5.94 -3.34
CA ALA A 31 -19.88 -6.20 -4.67
C ALA A 31 -18.87 -6.92 -5.59
N ASP A 32 -17.59 -6.55 -5.50
CA ASP A 32 -16.53 -7.24 -6.24
C ASP A 32 -16.36 -8.69 -5.77
N ILE A 33 -16.48 -8.94 -4.47
CA ILE A 33 -16.41 -10.28 -3.88
C ILE A 33 -17.60 -11.12 -4.36
N ASN A 34 -18.82 -10.58 -4.32
CA ASN A 34 -20.02 -11.28 -4.77
C ASN A 34 -19.99 -11.60 -6.27
N LYS A 35 -19.26 -10.79 -7.06
CA LYS A 35 -19.02 -11.02 -8.50
C LYS A 35 -17.77 -11.86 -8.77
N SER A 36 -17.12 -12.39 -7.73
CA SER A 36 -15.88 -13.16 -7.84
C SER A 36 -14.81 -12.46 -8.68
N VAL A 37 -14.66 -11.14 -8.52
CA VAL A 37 -13.65 -10.39 -9.27
C VAL A 37 -12.26 -10.93 -8.94
N ASP A 38 -11.56 -11.27 -10.02
CA ASP A 38 -10.22 -11.82 -9.98
C ASP A 38 -9.21 -10.89 -9.28
N MET A 39 -8.23 -11.49 -8.61
CA MET A 39 -7.23 -10.76 -7.85
C MET A 39 -6.28 -9.95 -8.75
N ILE A 40 -5.92 -10.43 -9.95
CA ILE A 40 -5.08 -9.69 -10.89
C ILE A 40 -5.84 -8.45 -11.36
N ALA A 41 -7.14 -8.60 -11.66
CA ALA A 41 -7.99 -7.46 -12.01
C ALA A 41 -8.11 -6.45 -10.86
N ALA A 42 -8.27 -6.94 -9.61
CA ALA A 42 -8.30 -6.08 -8.42
C ALA A 42 -6.98 -5.30 -8.23
N ARG A 43 -5.82 -5.95 -8.40
CA ARG A 43 -4.51 -5.28 -8.31
C ARG A 43 -4.26 -4.29 -9.44
N ARG A 44 -4.77 -4.55 -10.65
CA ARG A 44 -4.74 -3.56 -11.74
C ARG A 44 -5.56 -2.33 -11.37
N ARG A 45 -6.78 -2.50 -10.88
CA ARG A 45 -7.63 -1.37 -10.43
C ARG A 45 -7.01 -0.59 -9.27
N GLU A 46 -6.33 -1.26 -8.34
CA GLU A 46 -5.58 -0.58 -7.26
C GLU A 46 -4.47 0.32 -7.83
N ARG A 47 -3.67 -0.19 -8.78
CA ARG A 47 -2.62 0.61 -9.44
C ARG A 47 -3.20 1.79 -10.20
N GLU A 48 -4.28 1.57 -10.96
CA GLU A 48 -4.99 2.62 -11.69
C GLU A 48 -5.56 3.68 -10.74
N TYR A 49 -6.14 3.28 -9.60
CA TYR A 49 -6.67 4.20 -8.59
C TYR A 49 -5.61 5.17 -8.11
N PHE A 50 -4.45 4.66 -7.68
CA PHE A 50 -3.37 5.52 -7.21
C PHE A 50 -2.73 6.36 -8.33
N ALA A 51 -2.68 5.86 -9.56
CA ALA A 51 -2.11 6.58 -10.69
C ALA A 51 -3.04 7.69 -11.24
N SER A 52 -4.35 7.50 -11.17
CA SER A 52 -5.36 8.41 -11.75
C SER A 52 -5.96 9.39 -10.76
N THR A 53 -5.96 9.08 -9.46
CA THR A 53 -6.48 10.00 -8.44
C THR A 53 -5.51 11.15 -8.22
N SER A 54 -5.91 12.38 -8.54
CA SER A 54 -5.08 13.60 -8.50
C SER A 54 -4.30 13.75 -7.20
N GLU A 55 -4.97 13.51 -6.08
CA GLU A 55 -4.48 13.71 -4.72
C GLU A 55 -3.49 12.62 -4.27
N TYR A 56 -3.49 11.46 -4.95
CA TYR A 56 -2.59 10.34 -4.62
C TYR A 56 -1.56 10.05 -5.71
N ARG A 57 -1.66 10.69 -6.88
CA ARG A 57 -0.81 10.39 -8.04
C ARG A 57 0.68 10.50 -7.76
N HIS A 58 1.10 11.51 -7.00
CA HIS A 58 2.52 11.67 -6.61
C HIS A 58 2.98 10.58 -5.64
N LEU A 59 2.06 9.92 -4.95
CA LEU A 59 2.31 8.83 -4.01
C LEU A 59 2.27 7.44 -4.68
N ALA A 60 1.80 7.33 -5.93
CA ALA A 60 1.49 6.05 -6.56
C ALA A 60 2.63 5.02 -6.52
N HIS A 61 3.89 5.47 -6.65
CA HIS A 61 5.06 4.60 -6.62
C HIS A 61 5.33 3.91 -5.28
N ARG A 62 4.73 4.41 -4.18
CA ARG A 62 4.89 3.89 -2.80
C ARG A 62 3.60 3.41 -2.17
N MET A 63 2.58 3.15 -2.99
CA MET A 63 1.25 2.71 -2.56
C MET A 63 0.90 1.37 -3.19
N GLY A 64 -0.21 0.80 -2.74
CA GLY A 64 -0.74 -0.45 -3.24
C GLY A 64 -0.13 -1.67 -2.55
N SER A 65 -0.87 -2.78 -2.62
CA SER A 65 -0.54 -3.95 -1.83
C SER A 65 0.63 -4.76 -2.42
N GLU A 66 1.08 -4.47 -3.65
CA GLU A 66 2.36 -4.98 -4.17
C GLU A 66 3.55 -4.28 -3.49
N HIS A 67 3.49 -2.96 -3.33
CA HIS A 67 4.51 -2.18 -2.63
C HIS A 67 4.58 -2.59 -1.16
N LEU A 68 3.42 -2.77 -0.52
CA LEU A 68 3.33 -3.28 0.85
C LEU A 68 4.04 -4.63 0.99
N GLY A 69 3.78 -5.57 0.07
CA GLY A 69 4.44 -6.88 0.08
C GLY A 69 5.97 -6.77 0.01
N LYS A 70 6.49 -5.91 -0.87
CA LYS A 70 7.94 -5.67 -0.99
C LYS A 70 8.55 -5.09 0.30
N ILE A 71 7.87 -4.12 0.93
CA ILE A 71 8.33 -3.53 2.20
C ILE A 71 8.35 -4.58 3.30
N LEU A 72 7.28 -5.36 3.45
CA LEU A 72 7.18 -6.38 4.50
C LEU A 72 8.25 -7.45 4.32
N SER A 73 8.47 -7.93 3.09
CA SER A 73 9.53 -8.91 2.80
C SER A 73 10.92 -8.38 3.15
N LYS A 74 11.25 -7.14 2.73
CA LYS A 74 12.54 -6.52 3.04
C LYS A 74 12.73 -6.31 4.55
N HIS A 75 11.66 -5.90 5.24
CA HIS A 75 11.70 -5.70 6.68
C HIS A 75 11.96 -7.02 7.42
N LEU A 76 11.22 -8.07 7.04
CA LEU A 76 11.41 -9.41 7.61
C LEU A 76 12.83 -9.93 7.38
N GLU A 77 13.35 -9.80 6.16
CA GLU A 77 14.73 -10.19 5.84
C GLU A 77 15.76 -9.45 6.70
N THR A 78 15.58 -8.14 6.89
CA THR A 78 16.45 -7.33 7.74
C THR A 78 16.43 -7.80 9.19
N VAL A 79 15.23 -8.09 9.73
CA VAL A 79 15.07 -8.59 11.09
C VAL A 79 15.75 -9.94 11.25
N ILE A 80 15.55 -10.88 10.33
CA ILE A 80 16.17 -12.21 10.36
C ILE A 80 17.70 -12.09 10.39
N LYS A 81 18.28 -11.31 9.47
CA LYS A 81 19.74 -11.11 9.40
C LYS A 81 20.29 -10.47 10.69
N SER A 82 19.57 -9.55 11.30
CA SER A 82 20.00 -8.91 12.56
C SER A 82 19.96 -9.84 13.78
N ARG A 83 19.09 -10.87 13.76
CA ARG A 83 18.89 -11.81 14.86
C ARG A 83 19.68 -13.10 14.71
N ILE A 84 20.14 -13.42 13.50
CA ILE A 84 20.93 -14.62 13.19
C ILE A 84 22.19 -14.19 12.43
N PRO A 85 23.23 -13.68 13.13
CA PRO A 85 24.44 -13.16 12.50
C PRO A 85 25.26 -14.19 11.70
N GLY A 86 24.95 -15.49 11.84
CA GLY A 86 25.67 -16.60 11.18
C GLY A 86 25.13 -17.02 9.80
N LEU A 87 24.14 -16.31 9.24
CA LEU A 87 23.54 -16.61 7.92
C LEU A 87 24.17 -15.80 6.75
N GLN A 88 25.44 -15.41 6.85
CA GLN A 88 26.16 -14.71 5.77
C GLN A 88 26.77 -15.66 4.75
#